data_AF-A0A432TRQ1-F1
#
_entry.id   AF-A0A432TRQ1-F1
#
_cell.length_a   1.000
_cell.length_b   1.000
_cell.length_c   1.000
_cell.angle_alpha   90.00
_cell.angle_beta   90.00
_cell.angle_gamma   90.00
#
_symmetry.space_group_name_H-M   'P 1'
#
loop_
_entity.id
_entity.type
_entity.pdbx_description
1 polymer ?
#
loop_
_entity_poly.entity_id
_entity_poly.type
_entity_poly.pdbx_seq_one_letter_code
_entity_poly.pdbx_strand_id
1 'polypeptide(L)'
;MNHIKQMFELQQKLNDATNGLIWTEGATKDGRQISWLRCIYMEAAEAIDSFNWKHWKDIEGQPDLDNAKVELVDIWHFIMSEAIHFGDTGFAEVYENMEPEREINPELMVEILEKMVAAAAGANVDKSQNALYEITGIFFKALANMSMDVPELYKRY
;
A
#
# COMPACT_ATOMS: atom_id res chain seq x y z
N MET A 1 7.66 -3.39 20.92
CA MET A 1 7.10 -4.53 20.16
C MET A 1 7.15 -4.10 18.70
N ASN A 2 7.67 -4.91 17.79
CA ASN A 2 7.80 -4.50 16.38
C ASN A 2 6.46 -4.77 15.67
N HIS A 3 5.68 -3.72 15.42
CA HIS A 3 4.36 -3.79 14.82
C HIS A 3 4.43 -4.22 13.36
N ILE A 4 5.42 -3.74 12.59
CA ILE A 4 5.60 -4.14 11.19
C ILE A 4 5.77 -5.66 11.10
N LYS A 5 6.66 -6.23 11.90
CA LYS A 5 6.88 -7.68 11.95
C LYS A 5 5.59 -8.45 12.26
N GLN A 6 4.78 -7.95 13.18
CA GLN A 6 3.50 -8.59 13.52
C GLN A 6 2.49 -8.52 12.38
N MET A 7 2.40 -7.40 11.65
CA MET A 7 1.54 -7.29 10.48
C MET A 7 1.96 -8.28 9.39
N PHE A 8 3.27 -8.47 9.15
CA PHE A 8 3.76 -9.50 8.23
C PHE A 8 3.32 -10.92 8.65
N GLU A 9 3.41 -11.26 9.94
CA GLU A 9 2.96 -12.56 10.46
C GLU A 9 1.44 -12.75 10.30
N LEU A 10 0.66 -11.68 10.43
CA LEU A 10 -0.79 -11.70 10.21
C LEU A 10 -1.12 -11.81 8.71
N GLN A 11 -0.40 -11.09 7.85
CA GLN A 11 -0.60 -11.10 6.40
C GLN A 11 -0.31 -12.48 5.82
N GLN A 12 0.75 -13.15 6.27
CA GLN A 12 1.02 -14.53 5.88
C GLN A 12 -0.18 -15.44 6.16
N LYS A 13 -0.73 -15.38 7.37
CA LYS A 13 -1.90 -16.20 7.77
C LYS A 13 -3.14 -15.86 6.93
N LEU A 14 -3.36 -14.57 6.66
CA LEU A 14 -4.47 -14.10 5.85
C LEU A 14 -4.37 -14.62 4.40
N ASN A 15 -3.18 -14.53 3.79
CA ASN A 15 -2.94 -15.01 2.43
C ASN A 15 -3.01 -16.53 2.35
N ASP A 16 -2.49 -17.26 3.34
CA ASP A 16 -2.60 -18.71 3.43
C ASP A 16 -4.07 -19.16 3.47
N ALA A 17 -4.91 -18.48 4.26
CA ALA A 17 -6.33 -18.79 4.36
C ALA A 17 -7.09 -18.45 3.06
N THR A 18 -6.84 -17.26 2.51
CA THR A 18 -7.54 -16.73 1.34
C THR A 18 -7.16 -17.51 0.08
N ASN A 19 -5.86 -17.59 -0.19
CA ASN A 19 -5.32 -18.05 -1.46
C ASN A 19 -4.80 -19.50 -1.40
N GLY A 20 -4.65 -20.10 -0.22
CA GLY A 20 -3.95 -21.38 -0.05
C GLY A 20 -2.44 -21.25 -0.18
N LEU A 21 -1.67 -22.15 0.43
CA LEU A 21 -0.20 -22.06 0.54
C LEU A 21 0.55 -21.85 -0.79
N ILE A 22 -0.06 -22.22 -1.91
CA ILE A 22 0.47 -22.03 -3.28
C ILE A 22 0.57 -20.54 -3.70
N TRP A 23 -0.01 -19.61 -2.93
CA TRP A 23 0.02 -18.17 -3.25
C TRP A 23 1.44 -17.60 -3.36
N THR A 24 2.40 -18.16 -2.63
CA THR A 24 3.81 -17.79 -2.71
C THR A 24 4.44 -18.15 -4.06
N GLU A 25 3.80 -19.01 -4.86
CA GLU A 25 4.17 -19.35 -6.24
C GLU A 25 3.45 -18.45 -7.28
N GLY A 26 2.65 -17.47 -6.84
CA GLY A 26 1.98 -16.51 -7.72
C GLY A 26 0.58 -16.93 -8.20
N ALA A 27 -0.03 -17.96 -7.61
CA ALA A 27 -1.38 -18.40 -7.95
C ALA A 27 -2.22 -18.73 -6.72
N THR A 28 -3.54 -18.60 -6.84
CA THR A 28 -4.49 -19.05 -5.82
C THR A 28 -4.76 -20.55 -5.91
N LYS A 29 -5.32 -21.14 -4.85
CA LYS A 29 -5.83 -22.52 -4.77
C LYS A 29 -6.87 -22.85 -5.85
N ASP A 30 -7.51 -21.83 -6.42
CA ASP A 30 -8.49 -21.95 -7.50
C ASP A 30 -7.87 -21.74 -8.90
N GLY A 31 -6.53 -21.66 -9.00
CA GLY A 31 -5.81 -21.54 -10.26
C GLY A 31 -5.80 -20.13 -10.88
N ARG A 32 -6.24 -19.10 -10.14
CA ARG A 32 -6.15 -17.70 -10.60
C ARG A 32 -4.76 -17.14 -10.33
N GLN A 33 -4.18 -16.46 -11.32
CA GLN A 33 -2.90 -15.76 -11.19
C GLN A 33 -3.03 -14.53 -10.28
N ILE A 34 -2.02 -14.31 -9.45
CA ILE A 34 -1.94 -13.19 -8.51
C ILE A 34 -1.00 -12.13 -9.07
N SER A 35 -1.35 -10.86 -8.89
CA SER A 35 -0.51 -9.72 -9.24
C SER A 35 -0.63 -8.67 -8.15
N TRP A 36 0.23 -8.75 -7.15
CA TRP A 36 0.20 -7.84 -6.01
C TRP A 36 0.51 -6.40 -6.42
N LEU A 37 1.44 -6.20 -7.36
CA LEU A 37 1.69 -4.89 -7.97
C LEU A 37 0.42 -4.30 -8.61
N ARG A 38 -0.45 -5.14 -9.20
CA ARG A 38 -1.74 -4.68 -9.71
C ARG A 38 -2.69 -4.26 -8.62
N CYS A 39 -2.79 -5.04 -7.55
CA CYS A 39 -3.59 -4.65 -6.39
C CYS A 39 -3.13 -3.28 -5.86
N ILE A 40 -1.82 -3.09 -5.66
CA ILE A 40 -1.24 -1.82 -5.17
C ILE A 40 -1.66 -0.62 -6.01
N TYR A 41 -1.48 -0.65 -7.34
CA TYR A 41 -1.82 0.52 -8.16
C TYR A 41 -3.33 0.72 -8.33
N MET A 42 -4.15 -0.32 -8.15
CA MET A 42 -5.60 -0.17 -8.15
C MET A 42 -6.06 0.52 -6.86
N GLU A 43 -5.60 0.07 -5.69
CA GLU A 43 -5.91 0.72 -4.41
C GLU A 43 -5.33 2.14 -4.32
N ALA A 44 -4.17 2.39 -4.92
CA ALA A 44 -3.64 3.75 -5.02
C ALA A 44 -4.56 4.67 -5.87
N ALA A 45 -5.24 4.14 -6.89
CA ALA A 45 -6.24 4.90 -7.63
C ALA A 45 -7.53 5.11 -6.83
N GLU A 46 -7.96 4.13 -6.04
CA GLU A 46 -9.09 4.28 -5.09
C GLU A 46 -8.78 5.34 -4.02
N ALA A 47 -7.54 5.34 -3.51
CA ALA A 47 -7.04 6.38 -2.59
C ALA A 47 -7.07 7.77 -3.24
N ILE A 48 -6.67 7.91 -4.51
CA ILE A 48 -6.76 9.19 -5.24
C ILE A 48 -8.22 9.65 -5.36
N ASP A 49 -9.18 8.74 -5.57
CA ASP A 49 -10.59 9.12 -5.70
C ASP A 49 -11.23 9.60 -4.38
N SER A 50 -10.51 9.48 -3.26
CA SER A 50 -10.86 10.09 -1.98
C SER A 50 -10.58 11.60 -1.94
N PHE A 51 -9.83 12.14 -2.91
CA PHE A 51 -9.49 13.55 -3.02
C PHE A 51 -10.25 14.25 -4.17
N ASN A 52 -10.42 15.56 -4.06
CA ASN A 52 -11.15 16.35 -5.06
C ASN A 52 -10.27 16.70 -6.28
N TRP A 53 -9.95 15.69 -7.09
CA TRP A 53 -9.13 15.85 -8.30
C TRP A 53 -9.97 16.16 -9.56
N LYS A 54 -11.28 15.88 -9.54
CA LYS A 54 -12.19 16.01 -10.68
C LYS A 54 -12.54 17.47 -10.92
N HIS A 55 -11.74 18.16 -11.73
CA HIS A 55 -11.97 19.57 -12.11
C HIS A 55 -13.32 19.85 -12.80
N TRP A 56 -14.07 18.83 -13.23
CA TRP A 56 -15.36 18.95 -13.90
C TRP A 56 -16.57 18.49 -13.06
N LYS A 57 -16.37 17.97 -11.84
CA LYS A 57 -17.45 17.43 -11.00
C LYS A 57 -17.15 17.66 -9.51
N ASP A 58 -18.13 18.22 -8.80
CA ASP A 58 -18.07 18.43 -7.35
C ASP A 58 -16.84 19.25 -6.88
N ILE A 59 -16.64 20.40 -7.54
CA ILE A 59 -15.44 21.24 -7.42
C ILE A 59 -15.21 21.75 -5.98
N GLU A 60 -16.24 21.80 -5.14
CA GLU A 60 -16.14 22.22 -3.72
C GLU A 60 -16.08 21.04 -2.74
N GLY A 61 -16.05 19.80 -3.25
CA GLY A 61 -15.95 18.57 -2.48
C GLY A 61 -14.72 18.57 -1.57
N GLN A 62 -14.91 18.17 -0.32
CA GLN A 62 -13.82 18.00 0.65
C GLN A 62 -13.21 16.60 0.52
N PRO A 63 -11.91 16.42 0.77
CA PRO A 63 -11.30 15.08 0.82
C PRO A 63 -11.99 14.16 1.84
N ASP A 64 -12.24 12.91 1.43
CA ASP A 64 -12.64 11.83 2.34
C ASP A 64 -11.39 11.19 2.96
N LEU A 65 -10.91 11.82 4.03
CA LEU A 65 -9.68 11.39 4.70
C LEU A 65 -9.83 10.04 5.40
N ASP A 66 -11.05 9.63 5.76
CA ASP A 66 -11.28 8.33 6.38
C ASP A 66 -11.17 7.22 5.33
N ASN A 67 -11.76 7.42 4.15
CA ASN A 67 -11.59 6.49 3.03
C ASN A 67 -10.12 6.40 2.61
N ALA A 68 -9.42 7.53 2.43
CA ALA A 68 -8.00 7.54 2.07
C ALA A 68 -7.12 6.71 3.04
N LYS A 69 -7.45 6.69 4.34
CA LYS A 69 -6.75 5.86 5.33
C LYS A 69 -7.08 4.38 5.21
N VAL A 70 -8.31 4.02 4.84
CA VAL A 70 -8.69 2.63 4.53
C VAL A 70 -7.89 2.14 3.33
N GLU A 71 -7.85 2.92 2.24
CA GLU A 71 -7.12 2.52 1.03
C GLU A 71 -5.61 2.39 1.28
N LEU A 72 -5.03 3.21 2.17
CA LEU A 72 -3.65 3.03 2.59
C LEU A 72 -3.41 1.70 3.33
N VAL A 73 -4.37 1.26 4.15
CA VAL A 73 -4.29 -0.06 4.79
C VAL A 73 -4.38 -1.17 3.75
N ASP A 74 -5.23 -1.04 2.74
CA ASP A 74 -5.35 -2.02 1.66
C ASP A 74 -4.08 -2.07 0.79
N ILE A 75 -3.50 -0.92 0.45
CA ILE A 75 -2.16 -0.83 -0.17
C ILE A 75 -1.12 -1.57 0.68
N TRP A 76 -1.15 -1.39 2.01
CA TRP A 76 -0.19 -2.04 2.92
C TRP A 76 -0.30 -3.57 2.90
N HIS A 77 -1.53 -4.11 2.88
CA HIS A 77 -1.76 -5.55 2.73
C HIS A 77 -1.06 -6.10 1.48
N PHE A 78 -1.16 -5.38 0.37
CA PHE A 78 -0.58 -5.82 -0.90
C PHE A 78 0.93 -5.61 -0.99
N ILE A 79 1.48 -4.55 -0.38
CA ILE A 79 2.94 -4.38 -0.24
C ILE A 79 3.54 -5.51 0.58
N MET A 80 2.95 -5.85 1.72
CA MET A 80 3.42 -6.97 2.55
C MET A 80 3.31 -8.30 1.81
N SER A 81 2.22 -8.51 1.06
CA SER A 81 2.03 -9.72 0.25
C SER A 81 3.09 -9.87 -0.84
N GLU A 82 3.43 -8.78 -1.55
CA GLU A 82 4.52 -8.77 -2.53
C GLU A 82 5.87 -9.03 -1.87
N ALA A 83 6.16 -8.40 -0.73
CA ALA A 83 7.40 -8.59 0.01
C ALA A 83 7.62 -10.03 0.47
N ILE A 84 6.57 -10.68 0.99
CA ILE A 84 6.61 -12.10 1.35
C ILE A 84 6.81 -12.97 0.11
N HIS A 85 6.09 -12.70 -0.98
CA HIS A 85 6.25 -13.43 -2.24
C HIS A 85 7.66 -13.30 -2.81
N PHE A 86 8.25 -12.10 -2.73
CA PHE A 86 9.63 -11.82 -3.15
C PHE A 86 10.67 -12.47 -2.23
N GLY A 87 10.33 -12.70 -0.97
CA GLY A 87 11.21 -13.34 0.02
C GLY A 87 12.09 -12.36 0.82
N ASP A 88 11.74 -11.07 0.83
CA ASP A 88 12.40 -10.06 1.66
C ASP A 88 11.36 -9.19 2.37
N THR A 89 11.27 -9.32 3.70
CA THR A 89 10.33 -8.56 4.54
C THR A 89 11.04 -7.61 5.52
N GLY A 90 12.35 -7.78 5.72
CA GLY A 90 13.09 -7.09 6.79
C GLY A 90 13.30 -5.61 6.50
N PHE A 91 13.29 -5.23 5.23
CA PHE A 91 13.55 -3.86 4.80
C PHE A 91 12.50 -2.86 5.32
N ALA A 92 11.26 -3.29 5.56
CA ALA A 92 10.21 -2.42 6.05
C ALA A 92 10.39 -2.02 7.52
N GLU A 93 11.11 -2.83 8.32
CA GLU A 93 11.32 -2.55 9.75
C GLU A 93 12.08 -1.24 10.01
N VAL A 94 12.79 -0.71 9.01
CA VAL A 94 13.46 0.61 9.11
C VAL A 94 12.47 1.76 9.32
N TYR A 95 11.19 1.56 8.98
CA TYR A 95 10.13 2.54 9.15
C TYR A 95 9.35 2.38 10.46
N GLU A 96 9.69 1.42 11.31
CA GLU A 96 8.97 1.12 12.56
C GLU A 96 8.79 2.37 13.46
N ASN A 97 9.78 3.27 13.45
CA ASN A 97 9.77 4.51 14.23
C ASN A 97 9.63 5.78 13.35
N MET A 98 8.98 5.68 12.18
CA MET A 98 8.72 6.84 11.33
C MET A 98 7.88 7.89 12.06
N GLU A 99 8.19 9.17 11.86
CA GLU A 99 7.43 10.28 12.44
C GLU A 99 6.44 10.84 11.41
N PRO A 100 5.15 10.98 11.75
CA PRO A 100 4.15 11.52 10.84
C PRO A 100 4.23 13.04 10.75
N GLU A 101 3.77 13.58 9.63
CA GLU A 101 3.60 15.02 9.46
C GLU A 101 2.43 15.52 10.32
N ARG A 102 2.53 16.78 10.76
CA ARG A 102 1.52 17.39 11.64
C ARG A 102 0.23 17.77 10.93
N GLU A 103 0.34 18.10 9.64
CA GLU A 103 -0.76 18.58 8.81
C GLU A 103 -0.82 17.74 7.54
N ILE A 104 -2.03 17.43 7.11
CA ILE A 104 -2.26 16.69 5.87
C ILE A 104 -2.25 17.66 4.70
N ASN A 105 -1.49 17.34 3.66
CA ASN A 105 -1.48 18.07 2.40
C ASN A 105 -2.16 17.22 1.30
N PRO A 106 -3.40 17.55 0.89
CA PRO A 106 -4.15 16.80 -0.12
C PRO A 106 -3.47 16.76 -1.49
N GLU A 107 -2.95 17.90 -1.97
CA GLU A 107 -2.29 17.97 -3.28
C GLU A 107 -1.02 17.12 -3.33
N LEU A 108 -0.21 17.18 -2.27
CA LEU A 108 0.96 16.32 -2.13
C LEU A 108 0.57 14.85 -2.01
N MET A 109 -0.56 14.54 -1.36
CA MET A 109 -1.04 13.17 -1.25
C MET A 109 -1.34 12.56 -2.62
N VAL A 110 -2.04 13.30 -3.47
CA VAL A 110 -2.32 12.88 -4.86
C VAL A 110 -1.02 12.65 -5.62
N GLU A 111 -0.05 13.56 -5.53
CA GLU A 111 1.26 13.40 -6.19
C GLU A 111 2.03 12.15 -5.70
N ILE A 112 2.00 11.89 -4.38
CA ILE A 112 2.62 10.69 -3.78
C ILE A 112 1.96 9.42 -4.32
N LEU A 113 0.63 9.38 -4.39
CA LEU A 113 -0.13 8.23 -4.89
C LEU A 113 0.08 8.02 -6.39
N GLU A 114 0.15 9.09 -7.19
CA GLU A 114 0.47 8.99 -8.63
C GLU A 114 1.87 8.40 -8.87
N LYS A 115 2.86 8.76 -8.04
CA LYS A 115 4.19 8.13 -8.08
C LYS A 115 4.11 6.64 -7.75
N MET A 116 3.28 6.26 -6.78
CA MET A 116 3.05 4.85 -6.45
C MET A 116 2.42 4.10 -7.62
N VAL A 117 1.39 4.67 -8.26
CA VAL A 117 0.75 4.11 -9.45
C VAL A 117 1.78 3.92 -10.56
N ALA A 118 2.61 4.93 -10.83
CA ALA A 118 3.63 4.84 -11.87
C ALA A 118 4.66 3.74 -11.59
N ALA A 119 5.19 3.68 -10.37
CA ALA A 119 6.18 2.67 -9.98
C ALA A 119 5.60 1.24 -10.03
N ALA A 120 4.43 1.03 -9.44
CA ALA A 120 3.79 -0.28 -9.39
C ALA A 120 3.28 -0.75 -10.76
N ALA A 121 2.66 0.12 -11.56
CA ALA A 121 2.21 -0.24 -12.90
C ALA A 121 3.39 -0.49 -13.85
N GLY A 122 4.45 0.33 -13.75
CA GLY A 122 5.69 0.17 -14.51
C GLY A 122 6.33 -1.21 -14.26
N ALA A 123 6.58 -1.55 -12.99
CA ALA A 123 7.12 -2.86 -12.62
C ALA A 123 6.15 -4.02 -12.91
N ASN A 124 4.84 -3.76 -12.95
CA ASN A 124 3.88 -4.79 -13.33
C ASN A 124 3.98 -5.16 -14.81
N VAL A 125 4.31 -4.20 -15.68
CA VAL A 125 4.47 -4.40 -17.13
C VAL A 125 5.89 -4.87 -17.46
N ASP A 126 6.91 -4.26 -16.87
CA ASP A 126 8.33 -4.61 -17.06
C ASP A 126 8.87 -5.35 -15.83
N LYS A 127 8.85 -6.69 -15.90
CA LYS A 127 9.30 -7.59 -14.83
C LYS A 127 10.82 -7.55 -14.56
N SER A 128 11.60 -6.82 -15.37
CA SER A 128 13.02 -6.58 -15.07
C SER A 128 13.22 -5.53 -13.97
N GLN A 129 12.18 -4.73 -13.67
CA GLN A 129 12.21 -3.70 -12.66
C GLN A 129 11.69 -4.27 -11.32
N ASN A 130 12.53 -4.23 -10.29
CA ASN A 130 12.08 -4.45 -8.93
C ASN A 130 11.76 -3.09 -8.29
N ALA A 131 10.46 -2.82 -8.09
CA ALA A 131 9.98 -1.58 -7.50
C ALA A 131 9.56 -1.72 -6.02
N LEU A 132 9.72 -2.89 -5.38
CA LEU A 132 9.20 -3.14 -4.03
C LEU A 132 9.72 -2.12 -2.99
N TYR A 133 11.03 -1.87 -2.99
CA TYR A 133 11.65 -0.92 -2.07
C TYR A 133 11.22 0.52 -2.35
N GLU A 134 11.11 0.90 -3.63
CA GLU A 134 10.64 2.22 -4.04
C GLU A 134 9.18 2.44 -3.62
N ILE A 135 8.29 1.50 -3.96
CA ILE A 135 6.87 1.52 -3.61
C ILE A 135 6.69 1.63 -2.10
N THR A 136 7.45 0.86 -1.32
CA THR A 136 7.36 0.92 0.14
C THR A 136 7.85 2.27 0.68
N GLY A 137 8.93 2.82 0.11
CA GLY A 137 9.38 4.16 0.47
C GLY A 137 8.36 5.26 0.12
N ILE A 138 7.64 5.11 -0.99
CA ILE A 138 6.52 6.00 -1.35
C ILE A 138 5.36 5.83 -0.37
N PHE A 139 5.02 4.59 0.00
CA PHE A 139 3.96 4.27 0.94
C PHE A 139 4.17 4.92 2.32
N PHE A 140 5.37 4.83 2.90
CA PHE A 140 5.64 5.48 4.19
C PHE A 140 5.66 7.01 4.10
N LYS A 141 5.97 7.60 2.93
CA LYS A 141 5.74 9.04 2.71
C LYS A 141 4.25 9.38 2.69
N ALA A 142 3.43 8.50 2.11
CA ALA A 142 1.98 8.65 2.06
C ALA A 142 1.38 8.58 3.48
N LEU A 143 1.81 7.62 4.30
CA LEU A 143 1.42 7.54 5.72
C LEU A 143 1.81 8.78 6.51
N ALA A 144 3.07 9.23 6.37
CA ALA A 144 3.53 10.42 7.04
C ALA A 144 2.69 11.65 6.66
N ASN A 145 2.40 11.84 5.36
CA ASN A 145 1.55 12.93 4.89
C ASN A 145 0.08 12.81 5.35
N MET A 146 -0.41 11.61 5.64
CA MET A 146 -1.75 11.37 6.22
C MET A 146 -1.78 11.45 7.75
N SER A 147 -0.71 11.97 8.36
CA SER A 147 -0.53 12.06 9.80
C SER A 147 -0.65 10.71 10.53
N MET A 148 -0.21 9.63 9.88
CA MET A 148 -0.25 8.27 10.43
C MET A 148 1.16 7.75 10.70
N ASP A 149 1.37 7.29 11.93
CA ASP A 149 2.54 6.51 12.32
C ASP A 149 2.26 5.00 12.22
N VAL A 150 3.28 4.19 12.50
CA VAL A 150 3.15 2.72 12.48
C VAL A 150 2.15 2.20 13.53
N PRO A 151 2.11 2.72 14.78
CA PRO A 151 1.05 2.37 15.73
C PRO A 151 -0.39 2.62 15.22
N GLU A 152 -0.66 3.75 14.57
CA GLU A 152 -1.99 4.05 14.00
C GLU A 152 -2.28 3.15 12.79
N LEU A 153 -1.30 2.88 11.93
CA LEU A 153 -1.42 1.89 10.86
C LEU A 153 -1.79 0.50 11.43
N TYR A 154 -1.06 0.04 12.44
CA TYR A 154 -1.26 -1.25 13.09
C TYR A 154 -2.65 -1.40 13.71
N LYS A 155 -3.20 -0.31 14.25
CA LYS A 155 -4.55 -0.31 14.85
C LYS A 155 -5.66 -0.44 13.80
N ARG A 156 -5.41 0.01 12.57
CA ARG A 156 -6.37 -0.02 11.46
C ARG A 156 -6.29 -1.29 10.61
N TYR A 157 -5.11 -1.91 10.60
CA TYR A 157 -4.85 -3.23 10.02
C TYR A 157 -5.58 -4.33 10.82
#